data_AF-W7QL36-F1
#
_entry.id   AF-W7QL36-F1
#
_cell.length_a   1.000
_cell.length_b   1.000
_cell.length_c   1.000
_cell.angle_alpha   90.00
_cell.angle_beta   90.00
_cell.angle_gamma   90.00
#
_symmetry.space_group_name_H-M   'P 1'
#
loop_
_entity.id
_entity.type
_entity.pdbx_description
1 polymer ?
#
loop_
_entity_poly.entity_id
_entity_poly.type
_entity_poly.pdbx_seq_one_letter_code
_entity_poly.pdbx_strand_id
1 'polypeptide(L)'
;MTKQKYNTFTLNLLATGVLLSTSASTQQATPYTIEFIQPQQTLNIAKNLLDRDTRDTSRWSAEGSNASVVNDLGSVKTITGTNLSTYKNSAVQYKVSESDSPNSGADSLICIDEERLNIAKTAIEAGNPLYVAAYNALIKLADIELVKAVDPVTNKTLIAASGDIHDYHTIGAYYWPDPTKPDGLPWVYRDGEFNRDSSGPATDWSRRKNMLKSLEILNLAFYMSGKTDYLQKVREIVQTWFVDKATRMNPNLNYGKAIPGKSDGSNFAVIDFTDIGQVITAVQLIEKHNMWDERAKQRMQDWFSDYYTWLTTSELGIRESTRGNNHGTNYDYQALSLQLYLGKLNDANAQINVAKSRIDSQIDSNGRQPAELSRTKSVNYTVNNLWAFARITDLSRRHTSNDLWNYTRPDGVSLRTAFDFVVPYFSNPKAWKWKQITGGGVEPSFANLALPKFTIAQLMLGVKILPSGLHGNDKLTPVEILTYAPQF
;
A
#
# COMPACT_ATOMS: atom_id res chain seq x y z
N MET A 1 29.48 13.66 -21.69
CA MET A 1 29.68 13.82 -20.23
C MET A 1 29.48 12.47 -19.59
N THR A 2 30.50 12.00 -18.91
CA THR A 2 30.69 10.63 -18.43
C THR A 2 29.69 10.35 -17.29
N LYS A 3 28.71 9.48 -17.53
CA LYS A 3 27.77 9.02 -16.50
C LYS A 3 28.52 8.13 -15.52
N GLN A 4 28.52 8.48 -14.24
CA GLN A 4 28.95 7.61 -13.16
C GLN A 4 27.84 6.57 -12.96
N LYS A 5 28.12 5.30 -13.33
CA LYS A 5 27.24 4.16 -13.08
C LYS A 5 27.45 3.72 -11.64
N TYR A 6 26.43 3.84 -10.80
CA TYR A 6 26.39 3.21 -9.48
C TYR A 6 25.77 1.83 -9.68
N ASN A 7 26.47 0.78 -9.24
CA ASN A 7 26.00 -0.61 -9.35
C ASN A 7 25.99 -1.20 -7.94
N THR A 8 24.80 -1.17 -7.35
CA THR A 8 24.47 -1.61 -6.01
C THR A 8 24.17 -3.12 -5.99
N PHE A 9 24.61 -3.82 -4.95
CA PHE A 9 24.40 -5.26 -4.73
C PHE A 9 23.61 -5.49 -3.45
N THR A 10 22.48 -6.19 -3.51
CA THR A 10 21.68 -6.54 -2.32
C THR A 10 21.70 -8.05 -2.11
N LEU A 11 22.16 -8.50 -0.94
CA LEU A 11 22.07 -9.90 -0.50
C LEU A 11 20.91 -10.05 0.50
N ASN A 12 19.83 -10.75 0.16
CA ASN A 12 18.68 -10.98 1.04
C ASN A 12 18.65 -12.43 1.55
N LEU A 13 18.68 -12.68 2.86
CA LEU A 13 18.54 -14.03 3.44
C LEU A 13 17.06 -14.40 3.68
N LEU A 14 16.57 -15.48 3.04
CA LEU A 14 15.15 -15.86 2.92
C LEU A 14 14.75 -17.17 3.63
N ALA A 15 15.42 -17.56 4.73
CA ALA A 15 15.11 -18.72 5.60
C ALA A 15 15.75 -20.08 5.25
N THR A 16 15.66 -21.04 6.18
CA THR A 16 16.57 -22.18 6.32
C THR A 16 16.06 -23.52 5.74
N GLY A 17 16.78 -24.14 4.78
CA GLY A 17 16.46 -25.47 4.19
C GLY A 17 17.52 -26.05 3.23
N VAL A 18 17.69 -27.39 3.23
CA VAL A 18 18.91 -28.22 2.97
C VAL A 18 19.42 -28.39 1.51
N LEU A 19 20.77 -28.40 1.38
CA LEU A 19 21.73 -28.90 0.35
C LEU A 19 21.78 -28.32 -1.08
N LEU A 20 22.98 -27.83 -1.47
CA LEU A 20 23.84 -28.35 -2.55
C LEU A 20 25.27 -27.75 -2.48
N SER A 21 26.26 -28.49 -3.00
CA SER A 21 27.71 -28.26 -2.94
C SER A 21 28.24 -27.25 -3.97
N THR A 22 29.39 -26.61 -3.68
CA THR A 22 30.07 -25.69 -4.59
C THR A 22 31.46 -26.18 -5.01
N SER A 23 31.78 -25.97 -6.28
CA SER A 23 33.13 -26.01 -6.85
C SER A 23 33.78 -24.63 -6.74
N ALA A 24 35.09 -24.59 -6.46
CA ALA A 24 35.85 -23.36 -6.30
C ALA A 24 36.24 -22.74 -7.65
N SER A 25 36.07 -21.43 -7.79
CA SER A 25 36.75 -20.63 -8.81
C SER A 25 37.58 -19.52 -8.16
N THR A 26 38.78 -19.30 -8.70
CA THR A 26 39.71 -18.24 -8.33
C THR A 26 39.26 -16.91 -8.94
N GLN A 27 39.16 -15.85 -8.13
CA GLN A 27 38.92 -14.49 -8.63
C GLN A 27 39.97 -13.51 -8.07
N GLN A 28 39.92 -12.20 -8.43
CA GLN A 28 40.80 -11.09 -7.94
C GLN A 28 40.10 -9.99 -7.10
N ALA A 29 40.80 -9.27 -6.20
CA ALA A 29 40.22 -8.36 -5.17
C ALA A 29 39.95 -6.97 -5.74
N THR A 30 38.80 -6.37 -5.41
CA THR A 30 38.41 -5.05 -5.95
C THR A 30 37.91 -4.10 -4.86
N PRO A 31 38.14 -2.78 -4.99
CA PRO A 31 37.61 -1.76 -4.08
C PRO A 31 36.08 -1.64 -4.20
N TYR A 32 35.39 -1.35 -3.11
CA TYR A 32 33.93 -1.16 -3.03
C TYR A 32 33.55 -0.25 -1.85
N THR A 33 32.34 0.30 -1.87
CA THR A 33 31.77 1.14 -0.80
C THR A 33 30.54 0.46 -0.22
N ILE A 34 30.33 0.57 1.10
CA ILE A 34 29.17 0.00 1.77
C ILE A 34 28.13 1.10 1.93
N GLU A 35 26.95 0.91 1.35
CA GLU A 35 25.89 1.92 1.36
C GLU A 35 24.97 1.77 2.57
N PHE A 36 24.67 0.53 2.95
CA PHE A 36 23.74 0.23 4.04
C PHE A 36 24.08 -1.09 4.75
N ILE A 37 24.03 -1.06 6.09
CA ILE A 37 24.19 -2.20 7.00
C ILE A 37 23.13 -2.08 8.10
N GLN A 38 22.50 -3.18 8.49
CA GLN A 38 21.59 -3.17 9.64
C GLN A 38 22.35 -2.99 10.97
N PRO A 39 21.80 -2.26 11.97
CA PRO A 39 22.49 -1.97 13.23
C PRO A 39 22.98 -3.22 13.99
N GLN A 40 22.26 -4.33 13.92
CA GLN A 40 22.62 -5.60 14.58
C GLN A 40 23.88 -6.26 13.99
N GLN A 41 24.34 -5.76 12.84
CA GLN A 41 25.49 -6.30 12.11
C GLN A 41 26.75 -5.44 12.28
N THR A 42 26.71 -4.41 13.12
CA THR A 42 27.82 -3.45 13.33
C THR A 42 29.10 -4.07 13.91
N LEU A 43 28.99 -5.21 14.61
CA LEU A 43 30.14 -5.99 15.09
C LEU A 43 30.83 -6.81 13.97
N ASN A 44 30.17 -7.00 12.82
CA ASN A 44 30.66 -7.79 11.68
C ASN A 44 30.89 -6.87 10.48
N ILE A 45 32.10 -6.82 9.95
CA ILE A 45 32.46 -5.74 9.05
C ILE A 45 32.03 -6.08 7.62
N ALA A 46 31.01 -5.39 7.10
CA ALA A 46 30.56 -5.57 5.70
C ALA A 46 31.66 -5.32 4.67
N LYS A 47 32.73 -4.60 5.04
CA LYS A 47 33.95 -4.39 4.23
C LYS A 47 34.76 -5.66 3.98
N ASN A 48 34.36 -6.78 4.59
CA ASN A 48 35.00 -8.08 4.45
C ASN A 48 34.17 -9.07 3.62
N LEU A 49 33.06 -8.62 3.00
CA LEU A 49 32.25 -9.46 2.12
C LEU A 49 33.02 -9.86 0.84
N LEU A 50 33.91 -8.99 0.36
CA LEU A 50 34.62 -9.12 -0.92
C LEU A 50 36.16 -9.10 -0.79
N ASP A 51 36.70 -9.20 0.42
CA ASP A 51 38.14 -9.01 0.73
C ASP A 51 39.04 -10.25 0.53
N ARG A 52 38.43 -11.43 0.38
CA ARG A 52 39.06 -12.77 0.22
C ARG A 52 39.84 -13.33 1.39
N ASP A 53 39.91 -12.67 2.53
CA ASP A 53 40.68 -13.23 3.64
C ASP A 53 39.85 -14.32 4.33
N THR A 54 40.07 -15.59 3.97
CA THR A 54 39.37 -16.74 4.57
C THR A 54 39.76 -16.98 6.02
N ARG A 55 40.77 -16.26 6.54
CA ARG A 55 41.23 -16.33 7.93
C ARG A 55 40.63 -15.20 8.78
N ASP A 56 39.95 -14.24 8.16
CA ASP A 56 39.30 -13.14 8.87
C ASP A 56 38.00 -13.61 9.53
N THR A 57 37.96 -13.57 10.86
CA THR A 57 36.80 -13.90 11.68
C THR A 57 35.76 -12.77 11.75
N SER A 58 36.03 -11.63 11.11
CA SER A 58 35.16 -10.45 11.05
C SER A 58 34.39 -10.31 9.73
N ARG A 59 34.23 -11.40 8.98
CA ARG A 59 33.35 -11.49 7.82
C ARG A 59 31.95 -11.01 8.17
N TRP A 60 31.27 -10.35 7.22
CA TRP A 60 29.87 -10.04 7.38
C TRP A 60 29.12 -11.33 7.74
N SER A 61 28.50 -11.29 8.91
CA SER A 61 27.66 -12.37 9.39
C SER A 61 26.41 -11.75 9.97
N ALA A 62 25.31 -12.44 9.74
CA ALA A 62 24.00 -12.07 10.22
C ALA A 62 23.52 -13.14 11.19
N GLU A 63 22.94 -12.71 12.30
CA GLU A 63 22.20 -13.56 13.22
C GLU A 63 20.70 -13.32 13.00
N GLY A 64 19.94 -14.38 12.71
CA GLY A 64 18.51 -14.29 12.39
C GLY A 64 18.17 -14.29 10.89
N SER A 65 16.89 -14.08 10.56
CA SER A 65 16.36 -14.02 9.18
C SER A 65 16.22 -12.56 8.71
N ASN A 66 16.17 -12.33 7.38
CA ASN A 66 15.93 -11.02 6.75
C ASN A 66 17.04 -9.98 6.95
N ALA A 67 18.28 -10.45 7.05
CA ALA A 67 19.47 -9.61 7.01
C ALA A 67 19.80 -9.21 5.57
N SER A 68 20.13 -7.93 5.38
CA SER A 68 20.56 -7.38 4.10
C SER A 68 21.81 -6.53 4.23
N VAL A 69 22.71 -6.65 3.25
CA VAL A 69 23.84 -5.74 3.05
C VAL A 69 23.79 -5.19 1.64
N VAL A 70 24.09 -3.90 1.51
CA VAL A 70 24.09 -3.18 0.24
C VAL A 70 25.49 -2.66 -0.05
N ASN A 71 26.10 -3.13 -1.14
CA ASN A 71 27.46 -2.72 -1.56
C ASN A 71 27.44 -2.06 -2.94
N ASP A 72 28.09 -0.91 -3.08
CA ASP A 72 28.43 -0.30 -4.37
C ASP A 72 29.81 -0.79 -4.81
N LEU A 73 29.90 -1.48 -5.95
CA LEU A 73 31.18 -1.95 -6.49
C LEU A 73 31.98 -0.84 -7.20
N GLY A 74 31.44 0.37 -7.30
CA GLY A 74 32.04 1.54 -7.93
C GLY A 74 32.28 1.41 -9.44
N SER A 75 31.95 0.26 -10.03
CA SER A 75 32.09 -0.05 -11.46
C SER A 75 31.31 -1.31 -11.82
N VAL A 76 30.98 -1.49 -13.11
CA VAL A 76 30.37 -2.73 -13.62
C VAL A 76 31.36 -3.89 -13.45
N LYS A 77 30.92 -4.96 -12.77
CA LYS A 77 31.70 -6.18 -12.55
C LYS A 77 30.87 -7.41 -12.94
N THR A 78 31.55 -8.45 -13.42
CA THR A 78 30.96 -9.78 -13.60
C THR A 78 31.17 -10.58 -12.32
N ILE A 79 30.08 -10.94 -11.64
CA ILE A 79 30.11 -11.91 -10.54
C ILE A 79 30.09 -13.32 -11.14
N THR A 80 31.13 -14.12 -10.89
CA THR A 80 31.19 -15.51 -11.40
C THR A 80 30.79 -16.56 -10.37
N GLY A 81 30.43 -16.14 -9.16
CA GLY A 81 29.97 -17.03 -8.10
C GLY A 81 29.85 -16.34 -6.74
N THR A 82 29.08 -16.96 -5.86
CA THR A 82 28.89 -16.54 -4.46
C THR A 82 29.24 -17.71 -3.54
N ASN A 83 29.78 -17.41 -2.36
CA ASN A 83 30.07 -18.43 -1.35
C ASN A 83 29.50 -17.98 -0.01
N LEU A 84 28.86 -18.89 0.70
CA LEU A 84 28.14 -18.61 1.95
C LEU A 84 28.55 -19.63 3.00
N SER A 85 29.07 -19.14 4.12
CA SER A 85 29.43 -19.95 5.28
C SER A 85 28.35 -19.80 6.35
N THR A 86 27.83 -20.92 6.83
CA THR A 86 26.70 -20.95 7.77
C THR A 86 27.13 -21.46 9.13
N TYR A 87 26.64 -20.85 10.21
CA TYR A 87 26.88 -21.36 11.56
C TYR A 87 26.24 -22.75 11.74
N LYS A 88 27.03 -23.72 12.24
CA LYS A 88 26.62 -25.12 12.48
C LYS A 88 26.01 -25.83 11.25
N ASN A 89 26.44 -25.48 10.03
CA ASN A 89 25.89 -26.04 8.78
C ASN A 89 24.38 -25.82 8.61
N SER A 90 23.83 -24.74 9.18
CA SER A 90 22.43 -24.37 9.01
C SER A 90 22.18 -23.96 7.56
N ALA A 91 21.27 -24.63 6.86
CA ALA A 91 20.98 -24.26 5.48
C ALA A 91 20.26 -22.92 5.42
N VAL A 92 20.52 -22.10 4.41
CA VAL A 92 19.96 -20.73 4.27
C VAL A 92 19.70 -20.43 2.81
N GLN A 93 18.54 -19.86 2.51
CA GLN A 93 18.26 -19.26 1.21
C GLN A 93 18.78 -17.84 1.21
N TYR A 94 19.37 -17.43 0.09
CA TYR A 94 19.74 -16.05 -0.13
C TYR A 94 19.45 -15.66 -1.57
N LYS A 95 19.08 -14.40 -1.79
CA LYS A 95 18.93 -13.78 -3.10
C LYS A 95 20.02 -12.74 -3.27
N VAL A 96 20.78 -12.83 -4.36
CA VAL A 96 21.64 -11.73 -4.82
C VAL A 96 20.86 -10.97 -5.88
N SER A 97 20.72 -9.66 -5.71
CA SER A 97 20.10 -8.78 -6.71
C SER A 97 21.10 -7.69 -7.09
N GLU A 98 21.18 -7.38 -8.38
CA GLU A 98 21.89 -6.20 -8.88
C GLU A 98 20.92 -5.03 -8.96
N SER A 99 21.42 -3.81 -8.79
CA SER A 99 20.61 -2.62 -9.04
C SER A 99 21.45 -1.41 -9.35
N ASP A 100 20.82 -0.44 -10.01
CA ASP A 100 21.43 0.83 -10.36
C ASP A 100 21.15 1.92 -9.29
N SER A 101 20.68 1.55 -8.09
CA SER A 101 20.35 2.49 -7.00
C SER A 101 20.57 1.92 -5.58
N PRO A 102 21.06 2.72 -4.61
CA PRO A 102 21.21 2.32 -3.20
C PRO A 102 19.93 1.85 -2.49
N ASN A 103 18.75 2.15 -3.05
CA ASN A 103 17.44 1.78 -2.49
C ASN A 103 16.88 0.45 -3.05
N SER A 104 17.74 -0.39 -3.59
CA SER A 104 17.41 -1.59 -4.37
C SER A 104 16.91 -2.83 -3.64
N GLY A 105 16.20 -2.66 -2.54
CA GLY A 105 15.11 -3.59 -2.25
C GLY A 105 13.96 -3.45 -3.28
N ALA A 106 14.03 -2.43 -4.15
CA ALA A 106 12.97 -1.87 -4.98
C ALA A 106 12.77 -2.45 -6.39
N ASP A 107 13.22 -3.68 -6.68
CA ASP A 107 12.85 -4.33 -7.95
C ASP A 107 11.37 -4.73 -7.99
N SER A 108 10.70 -4.80 -6.84
CA SER A 108 9.28 -5.12 -6.73
C SER A 108 8.40 -3.89 -6.49
N LEU A 109 7.18 -3.90 -7.02
CA LEU A 109 6.16 -2.91 -6.69
C LEU A 109 5.79 -3.01 -5.20
N ILE A 110 5.67 -1.87 -4.53
CA ILE A 110 5.44 -1.86 -3.07
C ILE A 110 4.01 -2.23 -2.76
N CYS A 111 3.06 -1.53 -3.38
CA CYS A 111 1.63 -1.63 -3.03
C CYS A 111 0.87 -2.71 -3.82
N ILE A 112 1.53 -3.38 -4.78
CA ILE A 112 0.95 -4.48 -5.55
C ILE A 112 1.90 -5.68 -5.51
N ASP A 113 1.35 -6.87 -5.33
CA ASP A 113 2.08 -8.12 -5.31
C ASP A 113 2.29 -8.66 -6.74
N GLU A 114 3.52 -8.50 -7.26
CA GLU A 114 3.89 -8.94 -8.60
C GLU A 114 3.83 -10.47 -8.78
N GLU A 115 3.97 -11.27 -7.72
CA GLU A 115 3.84 -12.72 -7.82
C GLU A 115 2.41 -13.11 -8.22
N ARG A 116 1.40 -12.43 -7.64
CA ARG A 116 0.00 -12.61 -8.03
C ARG A 116 -0.30 -12.13 -9.44
N LEU A 117 0.27 -11.00 -9.85
CA LEU A 117 0.11 -10.53 -11.22
C LEU A 117 0.67 -11.54 -12.22
N ASN A 118 1.79 -12.20 -11.90
CA ASN A 118 2.40 -13.24 -12.75
C ASN A 118 1.55 -14.52 -12.83
N ILE A 119 0.83 -14.88 -11.77
CA ILE A 119 -0.17 -15.97 -11.82
C ILE A 119 -1.27 -15.60 -12.82
N ALA A 120 -1.80 -14.38 -12.76
CA ALA A 120 -2.82 -13.93 -13.69
C ALA A 120 -2.30 -13.91 -15.15
N LYS A 121 -1.08 -13.42 -15.39
CA LYS A 121 -0.44 -13.45 -16.72
C LYS A 121 -0.32 -14.87 -17.27
N THR A 122 0.23 -15.79 -16.48
CA THR A 122 0.36 -17.21 -16.87
C THR A 122 -1.01 -17.80 -17.22
N ALA A 123 -2.06 -17.47 -16.45
CA ALA A 123 -3.41 -17.94 -16.71
C ALA A 123 -4.01 -17.34 -18.01
N ILE A 124 -3.71 -16.09 -18.34
CA ILE A 124 -4.08 -15.46 -19.62
C ILE A 124 -3.39 -16.18 -20.79
N GLU A 125 -2.07 -16.40 -20.68
CA GLU A 125 -1.27 -17.07 -21.72
C GLU A 125 -1.73 -18.52 -21.94
N ALA A 126 -2.14 -19.21 -20.88
CA ALA A 126 -2.73 -20.54 -20.94
C ALA A 126 -4.18 -20.55 -21.48
N GLY A 127 -4.75 -19.39 -21.82
CA GLY A 127 -6.10 -19.27 -22.37
C GLY A 127 -7.22 -19.53 -21.36
N ASN A 128 -6.97 -19.36 -20.05
CA ASN A 128 -8.01 -19.55 -19.04
C ASN A 128 -9.18 -18.56 -19.30
N PRO A 129 -10.42 -19.03 -19.52
CA PRO A 129 -11.53 -18.18 -19.94
C PRO A 129 -11.83 -17.03 -18.98
N LEU A 130 -11.70 -17.24 -17.68
CA LEU A 130 -11.95 -16.20 -16.67
C LEU A 130 -10.93 -15.07 -16.80
N TYR A 131 -9.65 -15.42 -16.85
CA TYR A 131 -8.56 -14.46 -16.89
C TYR A 131 -8.51 -13.73 -18.25
N VAL A 132 -8.78 -14.43 -19.35
CA VAL A 132 -8.91 -13.80 -20.67
C VAL A 132 -10.09 -12.82 -20.70
N ALA A 133 -11.25 -13.19 -20.13
CA ALA A 133 -12.40 -12.28 -20.04
C ALA A 133 -12.09 -11.06 -19.17
N ALA A 134 -11.45 -11.26 -18.01
CA ALA A 134 -11.04 -10.18 -17.12
C ALA A 134 -10.02 -9.24 -17.79
N TYR A 135 -9.03 -9.79 -18.50
CA TYR A 135 -8.07 -9.01 -19.28
C TYR A 135 -8.76 -8.16 -20.35
N ASN A 136 -9.65 -8.75 -21.15
CA ASN A 136 -10.38 -8.01 -22.17
C ASN A 136 -11.25 -6.88 -21.58
N ALA A 137 -11.86 -7.12 -20.42
CA ALA A 137 -12.62 -6.10 -19.71
C ALA A 137 -11.72 -4.99 -19.15
N LEU A 138 -10.55 -5.33 -18.59
CA LEU A 138 -9.55 -4.36 -18.14
C LEU A 138 -9.09 -3.46 -19.29
N ILE A 139 -8.78 -4.04 -20.46
CA ILE A 139 -8.35 -3.27 -21.64
C ILE A 139 -9.43 -2.28 -22.08
N LYS A 140 -10.71 -2.69 -22.12
CA LYS A 140 -11.81 -1.77 -22.43
C LYS A 140 -11.92 -0.62 -21.42
N LEU A 141 -11.73 -0.89 -20.13
CA LEU A 141 -11.72 0.14 -19.11
C LEU A 141 -10.52 1.09 -19.29
N ALA A 142 -9.34 0.54 -19.61
CA ALA A 142 -8.13 1.32 -19.83
C ALA A 142 -8.24 2.21 -21.07
N ASP A 143 -8.83 1.74 -22.16
CA ASP A 143 -9.07 2.52 -23.37
C ASP A 143 -10.02 3.72 -23.11
N ILE A 144 -10.98 3.57 -22.19
CA ILE A 144 -11.85 4.67 -21.74
C ILE A 144 -11.05 5.70 -20.93
N GLU A 145 -10.22 5.24 -19.99
CA GLU A 145 -9.39 6.14 -19.17
C GLU A 145 -8.26 6.81 -19.97
N LEU A 146 -7.78 6.16 -21.04
CA LEU A 146 -6.74 6.68 -21.93
C LEU A 146 -7.13 8.01 -22.58
N VAL A 147 -8.38 8.14 -23.02
CA VAL A 147 -8.88 9.34 -23.73
C VAL A 147 -9.51 10.38 -22.79
N LYS A 148 -9.61 10.08 -21.50
CA LYS A 148 -10.23 10.97 -20.51
C LYS A 148 -9.32 12.16 -20.20
N ALA A 149 -9.88 13.36 -20.14
CA ALA A 149 -9.14 14.54 -19.68
C ALA A 149 -8.74 14.37 -18.20
N VAL A 150 -7.51 14.79 -17.86
CA VAL A 150 -7.07 14.80 -16.47
C VAL A 150 -7.71 15.99 -15.75
N ASP A 151 -8.30 15.74 -14.59
CA ASP A 151 -9.03 16.74 -13.79
C ASP A 151 -8.27 17.03 -12.48
N PRO A 152 -7.37 18.04 -12.45
CA PRO A 152 -6.57 18.38 -11.26
C PRO A 152 -7.38 19.04 -10.14
N VAL A 153 -6.75 19.18 -8.96
CA VAL A 153 -7.36 19.93 -7.84
C VAL A 153 -7.69 21.38 -8.20
N THR A 154 -7.02 21.96 -9.19
CA THR A 154 -7.23 23.37 -9.55
C THR A 154 -8.49 23.63 -10.36
N ASN A 155 -9.24 22.60 -10.73
CA ASN A 155 -10.51 22.73 -11.44
C ASN A 155 -11.73 22.91 -10.50
N LYS A 156 -11.51 23.12 -9.19
CA LYS A 156 -12.63 23.37 -8.26
C LYS A 156 -13.05 24.81 -8.32
N THR A 157 -14.33 25.02 -8.04
CA THR A 157 -14.89 26.35 -7.88
C THR A 157 -14.99 26.74 -6.40
N LEU A 158 -15.07 25.77 -5.47
CA LEU A 158 -15.02 26.04 -4.04
C LEU A 158 -13.57 26.13 -3.59
N ILE A 159 -13.10 27.34 -3.30
CA ILE A 159 -11.73 27.58 -2.84
C ILE A 159 -11.66 27.39 -1.32
N ALA A 160 -10.60 26.75 -0.87
CA ALA A 160 -10.30 26.59 0.56
C ALA A 160 -10.13 27.96 1.25
N ALA A 161 -10.25 27.97 2.59
CA ALA A 161 -10.10 29.20 3.37
C ALA A 161 -8.72 29.87 3.27
N SER A 162 -7.68 29.14 2.83
CA SER A 162 -6.36 29.69 2.48
C SER A 162 -6.39 30.67 1.31
N GLY A 163 -7.40 30.58 0.44
CA GLY A 163 -7.41 31.24 -0.86
C GLY A 163 -6.53 30.56 -1.93
N ASP A 164 -5.84 29.46 -1.60
CA ASP A 164 -5.00 28.72 -2.55
C ASP A 164 -5.80 27.64 -3.28
N ILE A 165 -5.86 27.75 -4.61
CA ILE A 165 -6.55 26.79 -5.49
C ILE A 165 -5.86 25.41 -5.51
N HIS A 166 -4.57 25.33 -5.13
CA HIS A 166 -3.79 24.10 -5.06
C HIS A 166 -4.08 23.26 -3.79
N ASP A 167 -4.75 23.83 -2.78
CA ASP A 167 -5.09 23.10 -1.57
C ASP A 167 -6.22 22.10 -1.83
N TYR A 168 -6.04 20.84 -1.41
CA TYR A 168 -7.10 19.84 -1.48
C TYR A 168 -8.27 20.22 -0.58
N HIS A 169 -9.45 20.36 -1.17
CA HIS A 169 -10.64 20.84 -0.48
C HIS A 169 -11.86 19.97 -0.74
N THR A 170 -12.40 19.43 0.35
CA THR A 170 -13.65 18.64 0.36
C THR A 170 -14.50 19.00 1.57
N ILE A 171 -15.78 18.66 1.53
CA ILE A 171 -16.70 18.84 2.65
C ILE A 171 -16.94 17.48 3.31
N GLY A 172 -17.11 17.47 4.64
CA GLY A 172 -17.40 16.26 5.39
C GLY A 172 -18.67 15.57 4.90
N ALA A 173 -18.54 14.34 4.39
CA ALA A 173 -19.60 13.61 3.70
C ALA A 173 -20.87 13.31 4.52
N TYR A 174 -20.78 13.41 5.84
CA TYR A 174 -21.89 13.15 6.78
C TYR A 174 -22.37 14.41 7.48
N TYR A 175 -21.93 15.58 7.04
CA TYR A 175 -22.39 16.85 7.58
C TYR A 175 -23.50 17.42 6.69
N TRP A 176 -24.55 17.93 7.33
CA TRP A 176 -25.75 18.46 6.69
C TRP A 176 -26.11 19.82 7.29
N PRO A 177 -26.76 20.72 6.54
CA PRO A 177 -27.32 21.94 7.12
C PRO A 177 -28.19 21.64 8.35
N ASP A 178 -28.03 22.45 9.40
CA ASP A 178 -28.82 22.35 10.63
C ASP A 178 -30.25 22.88 10.37
N PRO A 179 -31.29 22.04 10.35
CA PRO A 179 -32.65 22.49 10.08
C PRO A 179 -33.22 23.40 11.18
N THR A 180 -32.56 23.51 12.33
CA THR A 180 -32.96 24.37 13.45
C THR A 180 -32.41 25.80 13.35
N LYS A 181 -31.60 26.10 12.33
CA LYS A 181 -30.93 27.38 12.14
C LYS A 181 -31.38 28.05 10.84
N PRO A 182 -31.63 29.37 10.82
CA PRO A 182 -32.11 30.06 9.61
C PRO A 182 -31.18 29.94 8.40
N ASP A 183 -29.87 29.87 8.64
CA ASP A 183 -28.81 29.74 7.62
C ASP A 183 -28.28 28.30 7.48
N GLY A 184 -28.80 27.37 8.27
CA GLY A 184 -28.35 25.98 8.29
C GLY A 184 -26.95 25.76 8.88
N LEU A 185 -26.35 26.76 9.54
CA LEU A 185 -24.98 26.67 10.06
C LEU A 185 -24.93 26.62 11.61
N PRO A 186 -23.91 25.97 12.20
CA PRO A 186 -22.94 25.08 11.55
C PRO A 186 -23.60 23.78 11.07
N TRP A 187 -23.04 23.15 10.05
CA TRP A 187 -23.55 21.83 9.63
C TRP A 187 -23.44 20.79 10.76
N VAL A 188 -24.43 19.91 10.84
CA VAL A 188 -24.58 18.87 11.87
C VAL A 188 -24.25 17.48 11.32
N TYR A 189 -23.65 16.65 12.17
CA TYR A 189 -23.20 15.30 11.82
C TYR A 189 -24.35 14.29 11.81
N ARG A 190 -24.45 13.48 10.74
CA ARG A 190 -25.42 12.38 10.58
C ARG A 190 -24.71 11.12 10.09
N ASP A 191 -24.39 10.22 11.02
CA ASP A 191 -23.53 9.06 10.75
C ASP A 191 -24.06 8.20 9.59
N GLY A 192 -23.26 8.00 8.54
CA GLY A 192 -23.59 7.15 7.41
C GLY A 192 -24.61 7.72 6.42
N GLU A 193 -25.23 8.86 6.72
CA GLU A 193 -26.13 9.57 5.81
C GLU A 193 -25.34 10.50 4.90
N PHE A 194 -25.09 10.04 3.67
CA PHE A 194 -24.22 10.75 2.73
C PHE A 194 -24.88 12.01 2.15
N ASN A 195 -24.28 13.16 2.43
CA ASN A 195 -24.68 14.43 1.82
C ASN A 195 -24.09 14.53 0.41
N ARG A 196 -24.95 14.45 -0.62
CA ARG A 196 -24.49 14.54 -2.01
C ARG A 196 -23.88 15.89 -2.37
N ASP A 197 -24.26 16.96 -1.70
CA ASP A 197 -23.71 18.30 -1.92
C ASP A 197 -22.21 18.36 -1.60
N SER A 198 -21.73 17.50 -0.69
CA SER A 198 -20.30 17.39 -0.36
C SER A 198 -19.44 16.75 -1.48
N SER A 199 -20.09 16.12 -2.48
CA SER A 199 -19.44 15.31 -3.52
C SER A 199 -19.53 15.88 -4.94
N GLY A 200 -20.09 17.08 -5.08
CA GLY A 200 -20.22 17.77 -6.36
C GLY A 200 -18.87 18.17 -7.00
N PRO A 201 -18.89 18.60 -8.26
CA PRO A 201 -17.67 19.02 -8.99
C PRO A 201 -17.06 20.30 -8.43
N ALA A 202 -17.75 21.02 -7.53
CA ALA A 202 -17.22 22.18 -6.84
C ALA A 202 -16.10 21.83 -5.85
N THR A 203 -15.95 20.57 -5.45
CA THR A 203 -14.92 20.09 -4.50
C THR A 203 -13.98 19.07 -5.15
N ASP A 204 -12.93 18.68 -4.44
CA ASP A 204 -11.96 17.68 -4.92
C ASP A 204 -12.43 16.22 -4.72
N TRP A 205 -13.63 15.99 -4.17
CA TRP A 205 -14.09 14.65 -3.75
C TRP A 205 -14.10 13.64 -4.89
N SER A 206 -14.81 13.99 -5.96
CA SER A 206 -15.06 13.11 -7.11
C SER A 206 -13.82 13.01 -8.00
N ARG A 207 -13.10 14.12 -8.22
CA ARG A 207 -11.91 14.12 -9.08
C ARG A 207 -10.74 13.35 -8.48
N ARG A 208 -10.52 13.43 -7.16
CA ARG A 208 -9.50 12.60 -6.49
C ARG A 208 -9.88 11.12 -6.55
N LYS A 209 -11.16 10.79 -6.37
CA LYS A 209 -11.65 9.41 -6.52
C LYS A 209 -11.40 8.90 -7.95
N ASN A 210 -11.71 9.72 -8.94
CA ASN A 210 -11.54 9.40 -10.35
C ASN A 210 -10.06 9.23 -10.69
N MET A 211 -9.18 10.13 -10.24
CA MET A 211 -7.73 10.04 -10.45
C MET A 211 -7.17 8.73 -9.90
N LEU A 212 -7.48 8.37 -8.64
CA LEU A 212 -7.00 7.12 -8.05
C LEU A 212 -7.54 5.89 -8.80
N LYS A 213 -8.79 5.93 -9.26
CA LYS A 213 -9.39 4.86 -10.06
C LYS A 213 -8.74 4.72 -11.45
N SER A 214 -8.47 5.84 -12.11
CA SER A 214 -7.77 5.87 -13.41
C SER A 214 -6.38 5.27 -13.27
N LEU A 215 -5.64 5.64 -12.21
CA LEU A 215 -4.32 5.06 -11.93
C LEU A 215 -4.40 3.55 -11.67
N GLU A 216 -5.35 3.07 -10.86
CA GLU A 216 -5.55 1.64 -10.62
C GLU A 216 -5.74 0.85 -11.93
N ILE A 217 -6.64 1.34 -12.80
CA ILE A 217 -6.94 0.69 -14.09
C ILE A 217 -5.71 0.74 -15.01
N LEU A 218 -5.13 1.92 -15.22
CA LEU A 218 -4.08 2.12 -16.21
C LEU A 218 -2.75 1.47 -15.79
N ASN A 219 -2.39 1.51 -14.50
CA ASN A 219 -1.22 0.81 -13.98
C ASN A 219 -1.33 -0.70 -14.25
N LEU A 220 -2.48 -1.30 -13.94
CA LEU A 220 -2.70 -2.73 -14.15
C LEU A 220 -2.75 -3.08 -15.64
N ALA A 221 -3.41 -2.25 -16.46
CA ALA A 221 -3.47 -2.46 -17.90
C ALA A 221 -2.09 -2.39 -18.56
N PHE A 222 -1.26 -1.43 -18.15
CA PHE A 222 0.14 -1.37 -18.56
C PHE A 222 0.89 -2.63 -18.15
N TYR A 223 0.81 -3.03 -16.87
CA TYR A 223 1.52 -4.20 -16.37
C TYR A 223 1.15 -5.49 -17.13
N MET A 224 -0.14 -5.67 -17.40
CA MET A 224 -0.67 -6.87 -18.06
C MET A 224 -0.37 -6.90 -19.55
N SER A 225 -0.46 -5.76 -20.24
CA SER A 225 -0.38 -5.71 -21.71
C SER A 225 0.97 -5.25 -22.27
N GLY A 226 1.80 -4.57 -21.47
CA GLY A 226 3.02 -3.90 -21.92
C GLY A 226 2.79 -2.69 -22.82
N LYS A 227 1.54 -2.25 -23.07
CA LYS A 227 1.23 -1.12 -23.95
C LYS A 227 1.63 0.20 -23.31
N THR A 228 2.65 0.85 -23.85
CA THR A 228 3.24 2.09 -23.32
C THR A 228 2.28 3.27 -23.27
N ASP A 229 1.24 3.32 -24.11
CA ASP A 229 0.26 4.40 -24.14
C ASP A 229 -0.47 4.55 -22.80
N TYR A 230 -0.77 3.44 -22.11
CA TYR A 230 -1.35 3.49 -20.78
C TYR A 230 -0.39 4.11 -19.75
N LEU A 231 0.91 3.76 -19.82
CA LEU A 231 1.91 4.34 -18.92
C LEU A 231 2.18 5.82 -19.22
N GLN A 232 2.08 6.24 -20.49
CA GLN A 232 2.10 7.65 -20.86
C GLN A 232 0.94 8.41 -20.23
N LYS A 233 -0.28 7.86 -20.26
CA LYS A 233 -1.43 8.47 -19.58
C LYS A 233 -1.28 8.50 -18.06
N VAL A 234 -0.75 7.45 -17.46
CA VAL A 234 -0.39 7.41 -16.03
C VAL A 234 0.56 8.54 -15.69
N ARG A 235 1.62 8.73 -16.49
CA ARG A 235 2.57 9.83 -16.33
C ARG A 235 1.89 11.20 -16.44
N GLU A 236 1.02 11.41 -17.43
CA GLU A 236 0.25 12.66 -17.59
C GLU A 236 -0.59 12.96 -16.33
N ILE A 237 -1.28 11.95 -15.79
CA ILE A 237 -2.07 12.07 -14.56
C ILE A 237 -1.18 12.49 -13.39
N VAL A 238 -0.06 11.78 -13.18
CA VAL A 238 0.87 12.05 -12.07
C VAL A 238 1.48 13.44 -12.20
N GLN A 239 1.93 13.82 -13.40
CA GLN A 239 2.51 15.14 -13.65
C GLN A 239 1.51 16.26 -13.33
N THR A 240 0.30 16.14 -13.86
CA THR A 240 -0.78 17.13 -13.67
C THR A 240 -1.16 17.27 -12.19
N TRP A 241 -1.28 16.16 -11.46
CA TRP A 241 -1.76 16.17 -10.08
C TRP A 241 -0.70 16.52 -9.04
N PHE A 242 0.58 16.25 -9.28
CA PHE A 242 1.60 16.30 -8.24
C PHE A 242 2.85 17.12 -8.60
N VAL A 243 3.13 17.34 -9.89
CA VAL A 243 4.41 17.91 -10.33
C VAL A 243 4.25 19.31 -10.94
N ASP A 244 3.26 19.46 -11.83
CA ASP A 244 3.09 20.64 -12.66
C ASP A 244 2.64 21.83 -11.83
N LYS A 245 3.44 22.90 -11.85
CA LYS A 245 3.23 24.06 -10.96
C LYS A 245 1.83 24.67 -11.11
N ALA A 246 1.24 24.62 -12.30
CA ALA A 246 -0.07 25.22 -12.58
C ALA A 246 -1.26 24.41 -12.05
N THR A 247 -1.07 23.12 -11.75
CA THR A 247 -2.18 22.19 -11.47
C THR A 247 -1.98 21.31 -10.24
N ARG A 248 -0.74 21.18 -9.75
CA ARG A 248 -0.38 20.26 -8.67
C ARG A 248 -1.18 20.53 -7.39
N MET A 249 -1.48 19.46 -6.67
CA MET A 249 -1.99 19.51 -5.32
C MET A 249 -0.87 19.86 -4.33
N ASN A 250 -1.14 20.73 -3.36
CA ASN A 250 -0.22 20.93 -2.24
C ASN A 250 -0.14 19.63 -1.39
N PRO A 251 1.04 19.23 -0.89
CA PRO A 251 1.25 17.93 -0.22
C PRO A 251 0.70 17.91 1.22
N ASN A 252 -0.58 18.25 1.41
CA ASN A 252 -1.28 18.24 2.69
C ASN A 252 -2.80 18.10 2.48
N LEU A 253 -3.53 17.84 3.57
CA LEU A 253 -5.01 17.78 3.55
C LEU A 253 -5.64 18.78 4.53
N ASN A 254 -5.01 19.95 4.71
CA ASN A 254 -5.42 20.94 5.70
C ASN A 254 -6.88 21.38 5.57
N TYR A 255 -7.41 21.34 4.35
CA TYR A 255 -8.76 21.81 4.01
C TYR A 255 -9.69 20.69 3.53
N GLY A 256 -9.29 19.42 3.70
CA GLY A 256 -10.16 18.29 3.42
C GLY A 256 -11.20 18.10 4.51
N LYS A 257 -12.37 17.58 4.14
CA LYS A 257 -13.51 17.32 5.05
C LYS A 257 -13.89 18.53 5.92
N ALA A 258 -13.85 19.73 5.32
CA ALA A 258 -14.33 20.95 5.93
C ALA A 258 -15.77 20.77 6.46
N ILE A 259 -16.10 21.49 7.53
CA ILE A 259 -17.42 21.51 8.14
C ILE A 259 -17.94 22.94 8.05
N PRO A 260 -18.87 23.24 7.12
CA PRO A 260 -19.41 24.58 6.95
C PRO A 260 -19.90 25.18 8.26
N GLY A 261 -19.46 26.41 8.55
CA GLY A 261 -19.75 27.14 9.77
C GLY A 261 -19.00 26.68 11.02
N LYS A 262 -18.04 25.74 10.91
CA LYS A 262 -17.33 25.17 12.08
C LYS A 262 -15.83 24.99 11.91
N SER A 263 -15.35 24.47 10.78
CA SER A 263 -13.93 24.14 10.59
C SER A 263 -13.56 24.12 9.11
N ASP A 264 -12.43 24.72 8.76
CA ASP A 264 -11.94 24.79 7.38
C ASP A 264 -11.39 23.45 6.86
N GLY A 265 -11.10 22.52 7.77
CA GLY A 265 -10.72 21.14 7.46
C GLY A 265 -10.79 20.22 8.69
N SER A 266 -10.51 18.94 8.49
CA SER A 266 -10.57 17.92 9.54
C SER A 266 -9.56 16.79 9.31
N ASN A 267 -9.06 16.20 10.40
CA ASN A 267 -8.18 15.03 10.38
C ASN A 267 -8.78 13.86 9.58
N PHE A 268 -10.12 13.74 9.55
CA PHE A 268 -10.81 12.68 8.82
C PHE A 268 -10.64 12.75 7.30
N ALA A 269 -9.98 13.78 6.77
CA ALA A 269 -9.59 13.87 5.36
C ALA A 269 -8.50 12.86 4.98
N VAL A 270 -7.68 12.42 5.93
CA VAL A 270 -6.59 11.45 5.68
C VAL A 270 -7.12 10.18 5.01
N ILE A 271 -8.31 9.70 5.41
CA ILE A 271 -8.95 8.53 4.79
C ILE A 271 -9.25 8.69 3.29
N ASP A 272 -9.29 9.91 2.76
CA ASP A 272 -9.50 10.14 1.33
C ASP A 272 -8.31 9.68 0.49
N PHE A 273 -7.11 9.62 1.09
CA PHE A 273 -5.86 9.21 0.43
C PHE A 273 -5.37 7.85 0.89
N THR A 274 -6.21 7.02 1.50
CA THR A 274 -5.84 5.65 1.86
C THR A 274 -5.35 4.85 0.65
N ASP A 275 -5.87 5.09 -0.56
CA ASP A 275 -5.42 4.40 -1.78
C ASP A 275 -4.24 5.10 -2.50
N ILE A 276 -3.43 5.89 -1.77
CA ILE A 276 -2.20 6.53 -2.30
C ILE A 276 -1.20 5.51 -2.90
N GLY A 277 -1.33 4.23 -2.54
CA GLY A 277 -0.57 3.14 -3.15
C GLY A 277 -0.71 3.04 -4.67
N GLN A 278 -1.81 3.56 -5.26
CA GLN A 278 -1.96 3.67 -6.71
C GLN A 278 -1.03 4.72 -7.32
N VAL A 279 -0.78 5.82 -6.60
CA VAL A 279 0.19 6.85 -7.00
C VAL A 279 1.61 6.32 -6.84
N ILE A 280 1.90 5.63 -5.73
CA ILE A 280 3.21 4.98 -5.50
C ILE A 280 3.52 3.99 -6.64
N THR A 281 2.57 3.11 -6.96
CA THR A 281 2.71 2.13 -8.06
C THR A 281 2.95 2.82 -9.39
N ALA A 282 2.18 3.88 -9.69
CA ALA A 282 2.35 4.67 -10.92
C ALA A 282 3.77 5.23 -11.02
N VAL A 283 4.27 5.85 -9.95
CA VAL A 283 5.62 6.43 -9.92
C VAL A 283 6.69 5.36 -10.10
N GLN A 284 6.59 4.23 -9.40
CA GLN A 284 7.52 3.10 -9.57
C GLN A 284 7.53 2.56 -11.01
N LEU A 285 6.36 2.45 -11.67
CA LEU A 285 6.29 2.01 -13.06
C LEU A 285 6.94 3.03 -14.02
N ILE A 286 6.70 4.34 -13.83
CA ILE A 286 7.35 5.38 -14.64
C ILE A 286 8.88 5.34 -14.45
N GLU A 287 9.36 5.11 -13.21
CA GLU A 287 10.80 4.96 -12.89
C GLU A 287 11.42 3.73 -13.56
N LYS A 288 10.83 2.54 -13.37
CA LYS A 288 11.32 1.28 -13.96
C LYS A 288 11.42 1.33 -15.49
N HIS A 289 10.58 2.13 -16.14
CA HIS A 289 10.56 2.29 -17.59
C HIS A 289 11.30 3.55 -18.09
N ASN A 290 12.04 4.24 -17.22
CA ASN A 290 12.84 5.42 -17.58
C ASN A 290 12.03 6.54 -18.26
N MET A 291 10.79 6.74 -17.83
CA MET A 291 9.86 7.70 -18.44
C MET A 291 9.82 9.06 -17.72
N TRP A 292 10.68 9.27 -16.72
CA TRP A 292 10.79 10.54 -16.03
C TRP A 292 11.69 11.55 -16.77
N ASP A 293 11.31 12.83 -16.64
CA ASP A 293 12.28 13.92 -16.65
C ASP A 293 12.88 14.05 -15.24
N GLU A 294 14.19 14.26 -15.11
CA GLU A 294 14.88 14.29 -13.81
C GLU A 294 14.30 15.35 -12.86
N ARG A 295 13.89 16.51 -13.38
CA ARG A 295 13.28 17.56 -12.56
C ARG A 295 11.88 17.16 -12.09
N ALA A 296 11.13 16.48 -12.95
CA ALA A 296 9.82 15.95 -12.59
C ALA A 296 9.93 14.83 -11.54
N LYS A 297 10.93 13.95 -11.67
CA LYS A 297 11.23 12.91 -10.69
C LYS A 297 11.55 13.51 -9.32
N GLN A 298 12.46 14.50 -9.26
CA GLN A 298 12.79 15.17 -8.00
C GLN A 298 11.57 15.80 -7.35
N ARG A 299 10.73 16.51 -8.13
CA ARG A 299 9.49 17.12 -7.61
C ARG A 299 8.50 16.12 -7.05
N MET A 300 8.39 14.93 -7.66
CA MET A 300 7.52 13.88 -7.15
C MET A 300 8.06 13.31 -5.84
N GLN A 301 9.39 13.11 -5.74
CA GLN A 301 10.04 12.68 -4.49
C GLN A 301 9.87 13.72 -3.38
N ASP A 302 10.01 15.01 -3.71
CA ASP A 302 9.77 16.11 -2.78
C ASP A 302 8.29 16.09 -2.31
N TRP A 303 7.34 15.93 -3.23
CA TRP A 303 5.91 15.89 -2.89
C TRP A 303 5.57 14.75 -1.91
N PHE A 304 6.08 13.54 -2.15
CA PHE A 304 5.87 12.43 -1.21
C PHE A 304 6.54 12.66 0.14
N SER A 305 7.74 13.25 0.15
CA SER A 305 8.48 13.57 1.37
C SER A 305 7.77 14.63 2.20
N ASP A 306 7.26 15.68 1.55
CA ASP A 306 6.49 16.75 2.17
C ASP A 306 5.15 16.22 2.69
N TYR A 307 4.45 15.38 1.92
CA TYR A 307 3.19 14.78 2.34
C TYR A 307 3.38 13.85 3.54
N TYR A 308 4.43 13.02 3.53
CA TYR A 308 4.78 12.17 4.65
C TYR A 308 5.13 13.00 5.91
N THR A 309 5.88 14.08 5.73
CA THR A 309 6.21 15.01 6.83
C THR A 309 4.95 15.65 7.40
N TRP A 310 4.05 16.17 6.55
CA TRP A 310 2.76 16.69 6.99
C TRP A 310 1.93 15.63 7.70
N LEU A 311 1.84 14.41 7.16
CA LEU A 311 1.04 13.32 7.73
C LEU A 311 1.50 12.95 9.15
N THR A 312 2.81 12.95 9.38
CA THR A 312 3.39 12.48 10.65
C THR A 312 3.64 13.59 11.69
N THR A 313 3.66 14.86 11.27
CA THR A 313 4.01 15.97 12.17
C THR A 313 2.93 17.04 12.31
N SER A 314 1.96 17.11 11.39
CA SER A 314 0.87 18.09 11.47
C SER A 314 -0.13 17.73 12.57
N GLU A 315 -0.81 18.74 13.11
CA GLU A 315 -1.89 18.54 14.09
C GLU A 315 -2.99 17.62 13.55
N LEU A 316 -3.39 17.78 12.29
CA LEU A 316 -4.43 16.95 11.67
C LEU A 316 -3.97 15.50 11.47
N GLY A 317 -2.74 15.30 10.99
CA GLY A 317 -2.16 13.97 10.82
C GLY A 317 -2.01 13.22 12.14
N ILE A 318 -1.47 13.89 13.17
CA ILE A 318 -1.36 13.33 14.53
C ILE A 318 -2.75 13.04 15.12
N ARG A 319 -3.75 13.91 14.90
CA ARG A 319 -5.12 13.64 15.37
C ARG A 319 -5.72 12.40 14.71
N GLU A 320 -5.46 12.19 13.42
CA GLU A 320 -5.91 10.97 12.73
C GLU A 320 -5.20 9.73 13.27
N SER A 321 -3.88 9.80 13.48
CA SER A 321 -3.09 8.68 14.01
C SER A 321 -3.53 8.27 15.42
N THR A 322 -4.19 9.13 16.19
CA THR A 322 -4.72 8.78 17.52
C THR A 322 -6.11 8.13 17.50
N ARG A 323 -6.77 8.00 16.34
CA ARG A 323 -8.13 7.44 16.28
C ARG A 323 -8.13 5.95 16.65
N GLY A 324 -8.98 5.56 17.60
CA GLY A 324 -9.14 4.17 18.07
C GLY A 324 -10.10 3.33 17.22
N ASN A 325 -10.28 3.67 15.94
CA ASN A 325 -11.19 3.00 15.01
C ASN A 325 -10.52 2.89 13.63
N ASN A 326 -11.27 2.49 12.60
CA ASN A 326 -10.81 2.33 11.23
C ASN A 326 -9.97 3.50 10.68
N HIS A 327 -10.19 4.74 11.13
CA HIS A 327 -9.36 5.87 10.71
C HIS A 327 -7.90 5.71 11.11
N GLY A 328 -7.61 5.27 12.34
CA GLY A 328 -6.23 5.03 12.79
C GLY A 328 -5.57 3.89 12.01
N THR A 329 -6.31 2.83 11.73
CA THR A 329 -5.80 1.70 10.94
C THR A 329 -5.55 2.09 9.48
N ASN A 330 -6.41 2.90 8.86
CA ASN A 330 -6.18 3.39 7.50
C ASN A 330 -5.04 4.43 7.44
N TYR A 331 -4.86 5.24 8.48
CA TYR A 331 -3.66 6.07 8.66
C TYR A 331 -2.40 5.19 8.67
N ASP A 332 -2.40 4.12 9.47
CA ASP A 332 -1.24 3.23 9.61
C ASP A 332 -0.86 2.57 8.27
N TYR A 333 -1.85 2.16 7.46
CA TYR A 333 -1.62 1.65 6.09
C TYR A 333 -1.01 2.71 5.17
N GLN A 334 -1.52 3.94 5.21
CA GLN A 334 -1.05 5.03 4.38
C GLN A 334 0.38 5.43 4.74
N ALA A 335 0.67 5.59 6.03
CA ALA A 335 1.99 5.90 6.55
C ALA A 335 2.99 4.80 6.18
N LEU A 336 2.64 3.53 6.39
CA LEU A 336 3.50 2.39 6.03
C LEU A 336 3.83 2.36 4.54
N SER A 337 2.84 2.58 3.67
CA SER A 337 3.05 2.61 2.22
C SER A 337 4.07 3.69 1.81
N LEU A 338 3.96 4.89 2.38
CA LEU A 338 4.88 6.00 2.14
C LEU A 338 6.27 5.74 2.71
N GLN A 339 6.37 5.20 3.92
CA GLN A 339 7.64 4.87 4.57
C GLN A 339 8.43 3.84 3.75
N LEU A 340 7.75 2.79 3.27
CA LEU A 340 8.36 1.80 2.39
C LEU A 340 8.86 2.42 1.08
N TYR A 341 8.05 3.28 0.45
CA TYR A 341 8.44 3.97 -0.79
C TYR A 341 9.62 4.92 -0.60
N LEU A 342 9.65 5.67 0.50
CA LEU A 342 10.72 6.61 0.84
C LEU A 342 11.97 5.95 1.43
N GLY A 343 12.02 4.61 1.52
CA GLY A 343 13.16 3.87 2.10
C GLY A 343 13.31 4.03 3.63
N LYS A 344 12.27 4.49 4.33
CA LYS A 344 12.27 4.75 5.78
C LYS A 344 11.96 3.48 6.58
N LEU A 345 12.81 2.46 6.46
CA LEU A 345 12.56 1.13 7.04
C LEU A 345 12.43 1.12 8.58
N ASN A 346 13.15 1.99 9.29
CA ASN A 346 12.99 2.12 10.75
C ASN A 346 11.59 2.62 11.10
N ASP A 347 11.11 3.65 10.40
CA ASP A 347 9.78 4.22 10.59
C ASP A 347 8.70 3.20 10.22
N ALA A 348 8.91 2.43 9.14
CA ALA A 348 8.01 1.34 8.72
C ALA A 348 7.89 0.25 9.80
N ASN A 349 9.00 -0.19 10.39
CA ASN A 349 8.98 -1.17 11.48
C ASN A 349 8.29 -0.63 12.74
N ALA A 350 8.49 0.65 13.08
CA ALA A 350 7.77 1.29 14.17
C ALA A 350 6.27 1.36 13.90
N GLN A 351 5.87 1.71 12.66
CA GLN A 351 4.48 1.79 12.23
C GLN A 351 3.77 0.42 12.28
N ILE A 352 4.49 -0.67 11.97
CA ILE A 352 4.00 -2.04 12.14
C ILE A 352 3.74 -2.37 13.61
N ASN A 353 4.58 -1.92 14.54
CA ASN A 353 4.33 -2.10 15.97
C ASN A 353 3.13 -1.30 16.45
N VAL A 354 2.91 -0.08 15.93
CA VAL A 354 1.66 0.66 16.17
C VAL A 354 0.45 -0.15 15.70
N ALA A 355 0.52 -0.76 14.51
CA ALA A 355 -0.55 -1.60 14.00
C ALA A 355 -0.81 -2.86 14.85
N LYS A 356 0.23 -3.46 15.47
CA LYS A 356 0.04 -4.52 16.49
C LYS A 356 -0.75 -3.99 17.70
N SER A 357 -0.41 -2.82 18.22
CA SER A 357 -1.18 -2.18 19.30
C SER A 357 -2.61 -1.79 18.91
N ARG A 358 -2.92 -1.64 17.60
CA ARG A 358 -4.31 -1.51 17.13
C ARG A 358 -5.09 -2.81 17.29
N ILE A 359 -4.48 -3.97 17.02
CA ILE A 359 -5.12 -5.27 17.29
C ILE A 359 -5.49 -5.34 18.77
N ASP A 360 -4.61 -4.87 19.66
CA ASP A 360 -4.86 -4.87 21.09
C ASP A 360 -6.00 -3.98 21.54
N SER A 361 -6.13 -2.79 20.94
CA SER A 361 -7.07 -1.78 21.38
C SER A 361 -8.40 -1.79 20.63
N GLN A 362 -8.45 -2.28 19.40
CA GLN A 362 -9.63 -2.24 18.54
C GLN A 362 -10.40 -3.56 18.48
N ILE A 363 -9.78 -4.68 18.84
CA ILE A 363 -10.40 -6.02 18.81
C ILE A 363 -10.63 -6.49 20.25
N ASP A 364 -11.88 -6.81 20.59
CA ASP A 364 -12.23 -7.33 21.92
C ASP A 364 -11.96 -8.83 22.04
N SER A 365 -12.17 -9.38 23.25
CA SER A 365 -11.94 -10.80 23.55
C SER A 365 -12.81 -11.78 22.75
N ASN A 366 -13.85 -11.30 22.06
CA ASN A 366 -14.72 -12.09 21.20
C ASN A 366 -14.44 -11.86 19.71
N GLY A 367 -13.33 -11.19 19.36
CA GLY A 367 -12.99 -10.83 17.97
C GLY A 367 -13.84 -9.68 17.42
N ARG A 368 -14.65 -9.00 18.25
CA ARG A 368 -15.49 -7.89 17.80
C ARG A 368 -14.66 -6.65 17.64
N GLN A 369 -15.15 -5.71 16.83
CA GLN A 369 -14.59 -4.37 16.70
C GLN A 369 -15.61 -3.35 17.23
N PRO A 370 -15.65 -3.07 18.56
CA PRO A 370 -16.75 -2.33 19.17
C PRO A 370 -16.99 -0.94 18.57
N ALA A 371 -15.91 -0.23 18.24
CA ALA A 371 -16.00 1.09 17.60
C ALA A 371 -16.72 1.03 16.25
N GLU A 372 -16.45 -0.01 15.44
CA GLU A 372 -17.07 -0.18 14.13
C GLU A 372 -18.51 -0.69 14.21
N LEU A 373 -18.77 -1.60 15.14
CA LEU A 373 -20.11 -2.15 15.39
C LEU A 373 -21.09 -1.09 15.91
N SER A 374 -20.60 -0.04 16.57
CA SER A 374 -21.43 1.06 17.06
C SER A 374 -21.98 1.97 15.96
N ARG A 375 -21.46 1.86 14.73
CA ARG A 375 -21.76 2.76 13.61
C ARG A 375 -23.05 2.38 12.89
N THR A 376 -23.64 3.34 12.17
CA THR A 376 -24.86 3.12 11.38
C THR A 376 -24.66 2.24 10.15
N LYS A 377 -23.40 2.08 9.71
CA LYS A 377 -22.98 1.23 8.58
C LYS A 377 -22.03 0.13 9.08
N SER A 378 -22.42 -0.58 10.14
CA SER A 378 -21.53 -1.44 10.91
C SER A 378 -20.82 -2.48 10.04
N VAL A 379 -21.48 -3.08 9.04
CA VAL A 379 -20.83 -4.05 8.14
C VAL A 379 -19.73 -3.36 7.33
N ASN A 380 -20.00 -2.18 6.77
CA ASN A 380 -18.98 -1.42 6.03
C ASN A 380 -17.77 -1.06 6.90
N TYR A 381 -18.01 -0.60 8.13
CA TYR A 381 -16.92 -0.17 9.01
C TYR A 381 -16.06 -1.34 9.47
N THR A 382 -16.69 -2.45 9.89
CA THR A 382 -15.98 -3.69 10.26
C THR A 382 -15.15 -4.23 9.10
N VAL A 383 -15.71 -4.29 7.88
CA VAL A 383 -15.01 -4.78 6.70
C VAL A 383 -13.90 -3.83 6.27
N ASN A 384 -14.11 -2.51 6.34
CA ASN A 384 -13.10 -1.53 5.99
C ASN A 384 -11.88 -1.59 6.91
N ASN A 385 -12.10 -1.74 8.22
CA ASN A 385 -11.01 -1.84 9.18
C ASN A 385 -10.20 -3.13 9.00
N LEU A 386 -10.88 -4.29 8.82
CA LEU A 386 -10.21 -5.56 8.51
C LEU A 386 -9.45 -5.50 7.19
N TRP A 387 -9.97 -4.78 6.21
CA TRP A 387 -9.29 -4.53 4.94
C TRP A 387 -8.00 -3.71 5.12
N ALA A 388 -8.02 -2.68 5.97
CA ALA A 388 -6.82 -1.92 6.31
C ALA A 388 -5.78 -2.82 7.00
N PHE A 389 -6.18 -3.63 7.98
CA PHE A 389 -5.29 -4.60 8.63
C PHE A 389 -4.70 -5.62 7.66
N ALA A 390 -5.50 -6.17 6.74
CA ALA A 390 -5.01 -7.11 5.73
C ALA A 390 -3.93 -6.46 4.84
N ARG A 391 -4.16 -5.23 4.38
CA ARG A 391 -3.17 -4.50 3.57
C ARG A 391 -1.89 -4.17 4.33
N ILE A 392 -1.98 -3.79 5.62
CA ILE A 392 -0.79 -3.59 6.47
C ILE A 392 -0.04 -4.91 6.63
N THR A 393 -0.75 -6.01 6.86
CA THR A 393 -0.17 -7.34 7.03
C THR A 393 0.57 -7.79 5.76
N ASP A 394 -0.03 -7.58 4.60
CA ASP A 394 0.60 -7.85 3.30
C ASP A 394 1.88 -7.04 3.08
N LEU A 395 1.83 -5.71 3.27
CA LEU A 395 3.01 -4.85 3.17
C LEU A 395 4.11 -5.27 4.15
N SER A 396 3.73 -5.56 5.40
CA SER A 396 4.64 -6.03 6.44
C SER A 396 5.36 -7.31 6.03
N ARG A 397 4.65 -8.30 5.48
CA ARG A 397 5.22 -9.58 5.07
C ARG A 397 6.14 -9.48 3.86
N ARG A 398 5.75 -8.68 2.86
CA ARG A 398 6.51 -8.58 1.60
C ARG A 398 7.77 -7.72 1.73
N HIS A 399 7.75 -6.73 2.64
CA HIS A 399 8.83 -5.73 2.72
C HIS A 399 9.56 -5.70 4.05
N THR A 400 9.14 -6.50 5.04
CA THR A 400 9.81 -6.58 6.36
C THR A 400 9.83 -8.02 6.88
N SER A 401 10.48 -8.23 8.02
CA SER A 401 10.46 -9.51 8.75
C SER A 401 9.24 -9.69 9.66
N ASN A 402 8.34 -8.71 9.72
CA ASN A 402 7.19 -8.73 10.63
C ASN A 402 5.96 -9.34 9.97
N ASP A 403 5.15 -10.03 10.78
CA ASP A 403 3.86 -10.57 10.36
C ASP A 403 2.78 -10.27 11.40
N LEU A 404 1.80 -9.44 11.04
CA LEU A 404 0.65 -9.13 11.89
C LEU A 404 -0.36 -10.28 11.98
N TRP A 405 -0.42 -11.17 10.99
CA TRP A 405 -1.37 -12.28 11.00
C TRP A 405 -1.05 -13.29 12.12
N ASN A 406 0.25 -13.52 12.36
CA ASN A 406 0.74 -14.43 13.39
C ASN A 406 0.88 -13.76 14.76
N TYR A 407 0.65 -12.44 14.85
CA TYR A 407 0.60 -11.75 16.13
C TYR A 407 -0.66 -12.18 16.91
N THR A 408 -0.45 -12.63 18.14
CA THR A 408 -1.50 -13.06 19.06
C THR A 408 -1.23 -12.50 20.44
N ARG A 409 -2.25 -11.91 21.05
CA ARG A 409 -2.22 -11.45 22.44
C ARG A 409 -2.14 -12.61 23.43
N PRO A 410 -1.72 -12.38 24.67
CA PRO A 410 -1.71 -13.42 25.71
C PRO A 410 -3.07 -14.10 25.94
N ASP A 411 -4.18 -13.41 25.69
CA ASP A 411 -5.56 -13.93 25.82
C ASP A 411 -6.11 -14.58 24.54
N GLY A 412 -5.28 -14.76 23.51
CA GLY A 412 -5.64 -15.45 22.27
C GLY A 412 -6.27 -14.55 21.20
N VAL A 413 -6.52 -13.27 21.49
CA VAL A 413 -7.03 -12.31 20.50
C VAL A 413 -5.97 -12.06 19.43
N SER A 414 -6.38 -12.11 18.18
CA SER A 414 -5.53 -11.89 17.00
C SER A 414 -6.34 -11.32 15.84
N LEU A 415 -5.66 -10.91 14.77
CA LEU A 415 -6.34 -10.51 13.54
C LEU A 415 -7.26 -11.63 13.01
N ARG A 416 -6.84 -12.91 13.11
CA ARG A 416 -7.68 -14.07 12.75
C ARG A 416 -8.98 -14.08 13.54
N THR A 417 -8.96 -13.88 14.86
CA THR A 417 -10.20 -13.88 15.66
C THR A 417 -11.20 -12.82 15.21
N ALA A 418 -10.73 -11.69 14.68
CA ALA A 418 -11.61 -10.65 14.17
C ALA A 418 -12.24 -10.98 12.82
N PHE A 419 -11.53 -11.72 11.96
CA PHE A 419 -12.14 -12.30 10.76
C PHE A 419 -13.14 -13.40 11.14
N ASP A 420 -12.76 -14.30 12.06
CA ASP A 420 -13.59 -15.43 12.51
C ASP A 420 -14.90 -14.95 13.17
N PHE A 421 -14.89 -13.80 13.84
CA PHE A 421 -16.12 -13.17 14.35
C PHE A 421 -17.14 -12.90 13.23
N VAL A 422 -16.68 -12.49 12.04
CA VAL A 422 -17.56 -12.08 10.92
C VAL A 422 -18.04 -13.29 10.10
N VAL A 423 -17.22 -14.35 10.00
CA VAL A 423 -17.47 -15.52 9.14
C VAL A 423 -18.88 -16.14 9.30
N PRO A 424 -19.42 -16.36 10.51
CA PRO A 424 -20.75 -16.95 10.68
C PRO A 424 -21.90 -16.14 10.07
N TYR A 425 -21.73 -14.83 9.85
CA TYR A 425 -22.78 -13.97 9.31
C TYR A 425 -22.93 -14.06 7.79
N PHE A 426 -22.01 -14.74 7.08
CA PHE A 426 -22.20 -15.02 5.65
C PHE A 426 -23.34 -16.02 5.42
N SER A 427 -23.49 -17.02 6.28
CA SER A 427 -24.59 -18.00 6.18
C SER A 427 -25.84 -17.58 6.97
N ASN A 428 -25.69 -16.73 7.98
CA ASN A 428 -26.80 -16.21 8.76
C ASN A 428 -26.70 -14.69 8.97
N PRO A 429 -26.87 -13.87 7.92
CA PRO A 429 -26.75 -12.42 8.04
C PRO A 429 -27.77 -11.82 9.01
N LYS A 430 -28.95 -12.45 9.19
CA LYS A 430 -29.99 -11.99 10.13
C LYS A 430 -29.56 -12.05 11.61
N ALA A 431 -28.50 -12.78 11.93
CA ALA A 431 -27.92 -12.78 13.27
C ALA A 431 -27.17 -11.47 13.59
N TRP A 432 -26.76 -10.70 12.57
CA TRP A 432 -26.12 -9.42 12.77
C TRP A 432 -27.15 -8.37 13.22
N LYS A 433 -27.11 -8.00 14.51
CA LYS A 433 -28.09 -7.09 15.12
C LYS A 433 -27.69 -5.61 15.12
N TRP A 434 -26.49 -5.29 14.64
CA TRP A 434 -26.02 -3.90 14.53
C TRP A 434 -26.57 -3.22 13.28
N LYS A 435 -26.55 -1.88 13.29
CA LYS A 435 -27.15 -1.05 12.23
C LYS A 435 -26.38 -1.16 10.92
N GLN A 436 -27.11 -1.37 9.82
CA GLN A 436 -26.56 -1.29 8.46
C GLN A 436 -27.55 -0.53 7.57
N ILE A 437 -27.45 0.80 7.55
CA ILE A 437 -28.42 1.66 6.86
C ILE A 437 -28.16 1.85 5.36
N THR A 438 -27.03 1.33 4.85
CA THR A 438 -26.64 1.45 3.43
C THR A 438 -26.44 0.09 2.77
N GLY A 439 -26.24 0.07 1.46
CA GLY A 439 -25.93 -1.16 0.72
C GLY A 439 -27.08 -2.16 0.71
N GLY A 440 -28.33 -1.71 0.79
CA GLY A 440 -29.51 -2.58 0.83
C GLY A 440 -29.75 -3.27 2.18
N GLY A 441 -29.01 -2.92 3.23
CA GLY A 441 -29.11 -3.54 4.55
C GLY A 441 -28.03 -4.58 4.81
N VAL A 442 -28.21 -5.34 5.89
CA VAL A 442 -27.24 -6.32 6.40
C VAL A 442 -26.90 -7.40 5.36
N GLU A 443 -27.91 -8.11 4.86
CA GLU A 443 -27.73 -9.27 3.99
C GLU A 443 -27.05 -8.91 2.65
N PRO A 444 -27.48 -7.88 1.90
CA PRO A 444 -26.77 -7.51 0.68
C PRO A 444 -25.39 -6.91 0.94
N SER A 445 -25.16 -6.30 2.10
CA SER A 445 -23.80 -5.84 2.50
C SER A 445 -22.87 -7.02 2.77
N PHE A 446 -23.36 -8.11 3.36
CA PHE A 446 -22.55 -9.33 3.53
C PHE A 446 -22.21 -9.97 2.18
N ALA A 447 -23.21 -10.11 1.29
CA ALA A 447 -23.05 -10.77 0.00
C ALA A 447 -22.17 -9.96 -0.98
N ASN A 448 -22.38 -8.64 -1.09
CA ASN A 448 -21.80 -7.83 -2.16
C ASN A 448 -20.58 -7.00 -1.72
N LEU A 449 -20.32 -6.87 -0.42
CA LEU A 449 -19.17 -6.12 0.11
C LEU A 449 -18.25 -7.00 0.97
N ALA A 450 -18.79 -7.65 2.00
CA ALA A 450 -17.96 -8.37 2.96
C ALA A 450 -17.33 -9.63 2.36
N LEU A 451 -18.13 -10.48 1.71
CA LEU A 451 -17.65 -11.76 1.18
C LEU A 451 -16.55 -11.60 0.10
N PRO A 452 -16.69 -10.67 -0.89
CA PRO A 452 -15.63 -10.41 -1.85
C PRO A 452 -14.36 -9.86 -1.19
N LYS A 453 -14.49 -8.97 -0.19
CA LYS A 453 -13.32 -8.43 0.52
C LYS A 453 -12.62 -9.46 1.41
N PHE A 454 -13.35 -10.38 2.03
CA PHE A 454 -12.77 -11.50 2.78
C PHE A 454 -12.04 -12.48 1.86
N THR A 455 -12.60 -12.71 0.67
CA THR A 455 -11.96 -13.50 -0.38
C THR A 455 -10.64 -12.87 -0.82
N ILE A 456 -10.65 -11.56 -1.09
CA ILE A 456 -9.43 -10.82 -1.44
C ILE A 456 -8.41 -10.85 -0.31
N ALA A 457 -8.83 -10.67 0.96
CA ALA A 457 -7.90 -10.73 2.09
C ALA A 457 -7.25 -12.11 2.24
N GLN A 458 -8.04 -13.20 2.09
CA GLN A 458 -7.53 -14.57 2.09
C GLN A 458 -6.52 -14.80 0.96
N LEU A 459 -6.85 -14.34 -0.25
CA LEU A 459 -5.95 -14.39 -1.40
C LEU A 459 -4.69 -13.61 -1.08
N MET A 460 -4.77 -12.28 -0.93
CA MET A 460 -3.65 -11.38 -0.62
C MET A 460 -2.69 -11.95 0.43
N LEU A 461 -3.21 -12.45 1.55
CA LEU A 461 -2.39 -12.97 2.65
C LEU A 461 -1.92 -14.41 2.46
N GLY A 462 -2.48 -15.17 1.50
CA GLY A 462 -2.17 -16.59 1.33
C GLY A 462 -2.56 -17.44 2.55
N VAL A 463 -3.64 -17.07 3.24
CA VAL A 463 -4.12 -17.74 4.46
C VAL A 463 -5.58 -18.13 4.34
N LYS A 464 -5.99 -19.24 4.97
CA LYS A 464 -7.40 -19.63 5.02
C LYS A 464 -8.16 -18.77 6.02
N ILE A 465 -9.08 -17.94 5.53
CA ILE A 465 -10.03 -17.12 6.31
C ILE A 465 -11.44 -17.71 6.20
N LEU A 466 -11.86 -18.02 4.97
CA LEU A 466 -13.21 -18.53 4.72
C LEU A 466 -13.25 -20.06 4.84
N PRO A 467 -14.36 -20.64 5.33
CA PRO A 467 -14.61 -22.08 5.27
C PRO A 467 -14.53 -22.62 3.84
N SER A 468 -14.24 -23.91 3.71
CA SER A 468 -14.21 -24.57 2.41
C SER A 468 -15.57 -24.43 1.71
N GLY A 469 -15.58 -24.06 0.43
CA GLY A 469 -16.79 -23.85 -0.36
C GLY A 469 -17.44 -22.47 -0.20
N LEU A 470 -16.98 -21.63 0.74
CA LEU A 470 -17.42 -20.23 0.84
C LEU A 470 -16.39 -19.30 0.22
N HIS A 471 -16.75 -18.64 -0.88
CA HIS A 471 -15.93 -17.63 -1.54
C HIS A 471 -16.80 -16.60 -2.26
N GLY A 472 -16.26 -15.41 -2.47
CA GLY A 472 -16.87 -14.31 -3.24
C GLY A 472 -16.24 -14.12 -4.60
N ASN A 473 -15.59 -15.15 -5.16
CA ASN A 473 -14.86 -15.05 -6.42
C ASN A 473 -15.74 -14.58 -7.60
N ASP A 474 -17.03 -14.94 -7.60
CA ASP A 474 -18.02 -14.55 -8.62
C ASP A 474 -18.39 -13.06 -8.60
N LYS A 475 -18.03 -12.35 -7.53
CA LYS A 475 -18.28 -10.91 -7.34
C LYS A 475 -17.05 -10.04 -7.56
N LEU A 476 -15.89 -10.66 -7.83
CA LEU A 476 -14.67 -9.90 -8.08
C LEU A 476 -14.76 -9.15 -9.40
N THR A 477 -14.34 -7.90 -9.38
CA THR A 477 -14.21 -7.11 -10.61
C THR A 477 -13.09 -7.66 -11.50
N PRO A 478 -13.06 -7.33 -12.81
CA PRO A 478 -11.93 -7.70 -13.67
C PRO A 478 -10.56 -7.26 -13.13
N VAL A 479 -10.51 -6.07 -12.52
CA VAL A 479 -9.31 -5.55 -11.85
C VAL A 479 -8.92 -6.46 -10.68
N GLU A 480 -9.86 -6.79 -9.79
CA GLU A 480 -9.58 -7.65 -8.63
C GLU A 480 -9.19 -9.09 -9.02
N ILE A 481 -9.80 -9.67 -10.08
CA ILE A 481 -9.41 -10.99 -10.60
C ILE A 481 -7.94 -10.98 -11.03
N LEU A 482 -7.54 -9.96 -11.79
CA LEU A 482 -6.18 -9.84 -12.32
C LEU A 482 -5.16 -9.46 -11.25
N THR A 483 -5.56 -8.69 -10.23
CA THR A 483 -4.68 -8.29 -9.13
C THR A 483 -4.47 -9.40 -8.11
N TYR A 484 -5.54 -10.14 -7.75
CA TYR A 484 -5.48 -11.10 -6.64
C TYR A 484 -5.39 -12.56 -7.08
N ALA A 485 -5.57 -12.83 -8.37
CA ALA A 485 -5.43 -14.13 -9.00
C ALA A 485 -6.14 -15.27 -8.23
N PRO A 486 -7.48 -15.22 -8.11
CA PRO A 486 -8.26 -16.28 -7.49
C PRO A 486 -8.03 -17.63 -8.19
N GLN A 487 -7.78 -18.67 -7.41
CA GLN A 487 -7.81 -20.05 -7.89
C GLN A 487 -9.25 -20.55 -7.82
N PHE A 488 -9.70 -21.22 -8.89
CA PHE A 488 -11.02 -21.83 -9.02
C PHE A 488 -10.91 -23.32 -9.16
#